data_AF-A0A945URR0-F1
#
_entry.id   AF-A0A945URR0-F1
#
_cell.length_a   1.000
_cell.length_b   1.000
_cell.length_c   1.000
_cell.angle_alpha   90.00
_cell.angle_beta   90.00
_cell.angle_gamma   90.00
#
_symmetry.space_group_name_H-M   'P 1'
#
loop_
_entity.id
_entity.type
_entity.pdbx_description
1 polymer ?
#
loop_
_entity_poly.entity_id
_entity_poly.type
_entity_poly.pdbx_seq_one_letter_code
_entity_poly.pdbx_strand_id
1 'polypeptide(L)'
;MNAAPDATTLTAYLAALPPDRKVALTTIHRAIRKAVPKLKAGICHGMLGYGIGPYRTKSGSTGEWFKVGLASQKNYISLYICACDENEGYLAENNKERLGKVNVGKSCIRFKKLEHLDLEVALELVRKAAESNLTV
;
A
#
# COMPACT_ATOMS: atom_id res chain seq x y z
N MET A 1 1.64 -14.84 -20.56
CA MET A 1 2.58 -15.28 -19.50
C MET A 1 2.67 -14.18 -18.45
N ASN A 2 1.73 -14.18 -17.51
CA ASN A 2 1.65 -13.17 -16.44
C ASN A 2 2.62 -13.58 -15.34
N ALA A 3 3.85 -13.06 -15.40
CA ALA A 3 4.82 -13.24 -14.34
C ALA A 3 4.20 -12.72 -13.03
N ALA A 4 3.98 -13.64 -12.09
CA ALA A 4 3.84 -13.23 -10.71
C ALA A 4 5.07 -12.38 -10.39
N PRO A 5 4.93 -11.30 -9.62
CA PRO A 5 6.08 -10.46 -9.27
C PRO A 5 7.07 -11.33 -8.50
N ASP A 6 8.13 -11.72 -9.20
CA ASP A 6 9.06 -12.73 -8.74
C ASP A 6 9.64 -12.28 -7.39
N ALA A 7 9.68 -13.18 -6.41
CA ALA A 7 10.25 -12.93 -5.10
C ALA A 7 11.66 -12.32 -5.17
N THR A 8 12.35 -12.51 -6.31
CA THR A 8 13.60 -11.88 -6.72
C THR A 8 13.55 -10.36 -6.70
N THR A 9 12.50 -9.72 -7.25
CA THR A 9 12.40 -8.24 -7.28
C THR A 9 12.08 -7.68 -5.91
N LEU A 10 11.26 -8.36 -5.11
CA LEU A 10 10.98 -7.96 -3.73
C LEU A 10 12.24 -8.08 -2.85
N THR A 11 12.93 -9.20 -2.95
CA THR A 11 14.15 -9.44 -2.16
C THR A 11 15.25 -8.45 -2.54
N ALA A 12 15.43 -8.18 -3.84
CA ALA A 12 16.34 -7.16 -4.33
C ALA A 12 15.93 -5.75 -3.86
N TYR A 13 14.64 -5.42 -3.91
CA TYR A 13 14.11 -4.14 -3.40
C TYR A 13 14.41 -3.97 -1.90
N LEU A 14 14.11 -4.99 -1.09
CA LEU A 14 14.39 -4.96 0.35
C LEU A 14 15.89 -4.95 0.67
N ALA A 15 16.73 -5.58 -0.17
CA ALA A 15 18.18 -5.56 -0.02
C ALA A 15 18.78 -4.18 -0.34
N ALA A 16 18.18 -3.44 -1.27
CA ALA A 16 18.58 -2.07 -1.59
C ALA A 16 18.18 -1.04 -0.52
N LEU A 17 17.37 -1.41 0.48
CA LEU A 17 16.94 -0.51 1.53
C LEU A 17 17.89 -0.47 2.73
N PRO A 18 18.01 0.68 3.41
CA PRO A 18 18.75 0.76 4.66
C PRO A 18 18.13 -0.17 5.71
N PRO A 19 18.93 -0.73 6.63
CA PRO A 19 18.52 -1.79 7.55
C PRO A 19 17.30 -1.42 8.38
N ASP A 20 17.22 -0.17 8.84
CA ASP A 20 16.08 0.36 9.62
C ASP A 20 14.74 0.25 8.86
N ARG A 21 14.76 0.58 7.56
CA ARG A 21 13.57 0.50 6.68
C ARG A 21 13.28 -0.92 6.24
N LYS A 22 14.32 -1.72 6.03
CA LYS A 22 14.17 -3.13 5.66
C LYS A 22 13.32 -3.85 6.70
N VAL A 23 13.59 -3.62 7.99
CA VAL A 23 12.77 -4.20 9.07
C VAL A 23 11.32 -3.72 8.98
N ALA A 24 11.10 -2.40 8.92
CA ALA A 24 9.75 -1.84 8.83
C ALA A 24 8.95 -2.38 7.63
N LEU A 25 9.52 -2.33 6.41
CA LEU A 25 8.86 -2.81 5.20
C LEU A 25 8.62 -4.32 5.24
N THR A 26 9.56 -5.11 5.74
CA THR A 26 9.39 -6.57 5.83
C THR A 26 8.25 -6.92 6.80
N THR A 27 8.16 -6.21 7.91
CA THR A 27 7.07 -6.37 8.89
C THR A 27 5.72 -5.98 8.28
N ILE A 28 5.63 -4.81 7.64
CA ILE A 28 4.41 -4.36 6.96
C ILE A 28 4.02 -5.34 5.85
N HIS A 29 4.97 -5.77 5.02
CA HIS A 29 4.74 -6.72 3.94
C HIS A 29 4.16 -8.04 4.47
N ARG A 30 4.78 -8.63 5.51
CA ARG A 30 4.26 -9.85 6.15
C ARG A 30 2.86 -9.65 6.72
N ALA A 31 2.62 -8.50 7.35
CA ALA A 31 1.34 -8.19 7.95
C ALA A 31 0.24 -8.05 6.88
N ILE A 32 0.50 -7.32 5.79
CA ILE A 32 -0.40 -7.20 4.64
C ILE A 32 -0.65 -8.58 4.02
N ARG A 33 0.40 -9.36 3.74
CA ARG A 33 0.28 -10.73 3.22
C ARG A 33 -0.62 -11.63 4.07
N LYS A 34 -0.55 -11.48 5.41
CA LYS A 34 -1.39 -12.23 6.35
C LYS A 34 -2.82 -11.69 6.38
N ALA A 35 -3.00 -10.38 6.27
CA ALA A 35 -4.30 -9.73 6.28
C ALA A 35 -5.09 -9.99 5.00
N VAL A 36 -4.42 -10.01 3.85
CA VAL A 36 -5.02 -10.11 2.52
C VAL A 36 -4.27 -11.14 1.64
N PRO A 37 -4.32 -12.44 1.98
CA PRO A 37 -3.58 -13.48 1.25
C PRO A 37 -4.02 -13.66 -0.20
N LYS A 38 -5.22 -13.18 -0.55
CA LYS A 38 -5.79 -13.22 -1.91
C LYS A 38 -5.18 -12.16 -2.84
N LEU A 39 -4.64 -11.06 -2.30
CA LEU A 39 -4.03 -10.01 -3.11
C LEU A 39 -2.60 -10.42 -3.51
N LYS A 40 -2.32 -10.41 -4.80
CA LYS A 40 -0.97 -10.61 -5.31
C LYS A 40 -0.11 -9.38 -5.01
N ALA A 41 1.01 -9.59 -4.33
CA ALA A 41 2.03 -8.56 -4.10
C ALA A 41 2.93 -8.45 -5.32
N GLY A 42 3.30 -7.22 -5.70
CA GLY A 42 4.17 -6.94 -6.84
C GLY A 42 4.82 -5.60 -6.89
N ILE A 43 5.80 -5.46 -7.78
CA ILE A 43 6.42 -4.16 -8.03
C ILE A 43 5.67 -3.47 -9.16
N CYS A 44 5.11 -2.31 -8.86
CA CYS A 44 4.39 -1.45 -9.80
C CYS A 44 4.96 -0.03 -9.69
N HIS A 45 5.41 0.54 -10.81
CA HIS A 45 6.06 1.86 -10.85
C HIS A 45 7.22 2.03 -9.84
N GLY A 46 8.02 0.98 -9.60
CA GLY A 46 9.14 1.01 -8.64
C GLY A 46 8.73 0.98 -7.16
N MET A 47 7.46 0.70 -6.87
CA MET A 47 6.89 0.60 -5.52
C MET A 47 6.27 -0.78 -5.32
N LEU A 48 6.14 -1.22 -4.07
CA LEU A 48 5.52 -2.50 -3.74
C LEU A 48 3.99 -2.37 -3.71
N GLY A 49 3.33 -2.69 -4.80
CA GLY A 49 1.88 -2.76 -4.95
C GLY A 49 1.28 -4.11 -4.51
N TYR A 50 0.01 -4.10 -4.13
CA TYR A 50 -0.82 -5.27 -3.84
C TYR A 50 -2.16 -5.11 -4.55
N GLY A 51 -2.58 -6.18 -5.23
CA GLY A 51 -3.77 -6.11 -6.10
C GLY A 51 -3.59 -5.15 -7.25
N ILE A 52 -2.47 -5.29 -7.96
CA ILE A 52 -2.24 -4.56 -9.21
C ILE A 52 -3.29 -5.05 -10.22
N GLY A 53 -4.05 -4.13 -10.77
CA GLY A 53 -5.11 -4.41 -11.71
C GLY A 53 -5.34 -3.25 -12.68
N PRO A 54 -6.15 -3.47 -13.72
CA PRO A 54 -6.51 -2.42 -14.65
C PRO A 54 -7.36 -1.37 -13.93
N TYR A 55 -6.93 -0.13 -14.02
CA TYR A 55 -7.62 1.06 -13.53
C TYR A 55 -8.01 1.93 -14.72
N ARG A 56 -9.23 2.47 -14.70
CA ARG A 56 -9.70 3.41 -15.70
C ARG A 56 -10.02 4.73 -15.02
N THR A 57 -9.48 5.82 -15.55
CA THR A 57 -9.89 7.15 -15.10
C THR A 57 -11.21 7.53 -15.77
N LYS A 58 -11.98 8.43 -15.14
CA LYS A 58 -13.15 9.07 -15.78
C LYS A 58 -12.81 9.77 -17.11
N SER A 59 -11.55 10.21 -17.30
CA SER A 59 -11.07 10.77 -18.57
C SER A 59 -10.77 9.72 -19.65
N GLY A 60 -10.98 8.43 -19.38
CA GLY A 60 -10.82 7.34 -20.34
C GLY A 60 -9.43 6.74 -20.41
N SER A 61 -8.46 7.24 -19.64
CA SER A 61 -7.13 6.62 -19.57
C SER A 61 -7.22 5.28 -18.84
N THR A 62 -6.80 4.22 -19.51
CA THR A 62 -6.60 2.90 -18.92
C THR A 62 -5.13 2.75 -18.53
N GLY A 63 -4.87 2.23 -17.34
CA GLY A 63 -3.53 1.95 -16.84
C GLY A 63 -3.56 0.83 -15.82
N GLU A 64 -2.41 0.44 -15.31
CA GLU A 64 -2.32 -0.48 -14.18
C GLU A 64 -2.18 0.31 -12.89
N TRP A 65 -3.01 0.00 -11.90
CA TRP A 65 -2.92 0.62 -10.58
C TRP A 65 -3.04 -0.44 -9.49
N PHE A 66 -2.42 -0.17 -8.36
CA PHE A 66 -2.49 -1.05 -7.19
C PHE A 66 -3.58 -0.57 -6.23
N LYS A 67 -4.26 -1.51 -5.57
CA LYS A 67 -5.19 -1.16 -4.47
C LYS A 67 -4.43 -0.64 -3.25
N VAL A 68 -3.32 -1.28 -2.92
CA VAL A 68 -2.44 -0.90 -1.82
C VAL A 68 -1.02 -0.84 -2.33
N GLY A 69 -0.27 0.22 -2.02
CA GLY A 69 1.11 0.40 -2.46
C GLY A 69 2.01 0.80 -1.32
N LEU A 70 3.25 0.36 -1.32
CA LEU A 70 4.24 0.71 -0.33
C LEU A 70 5.48 1.23 -1.02
N ALA A 71 5.74 2.52 -0.83
CA ALA A 71 6.88 3.22 -1.40
C ALA A 71 7.86 3.59 -0.29
N SER A 72 9.11 3.17 -0.42
CA SER A 72 10.18 3.63 0.45
C SER A 72 10.88 4.85 -0.16
N GLN A 73 10.69 6.02 0.44
CA GLN A 73 11.37 7.26 0.04
C GLN A 73 12.65 7.47 0.87
N LYS A 74 13.51 8.41 0.43
CA LYS A 74 14.81 8.68 1.07
C LYS A 74 14.72 9.06 2.55
N ASN A 75 13.59 9.61 3.03
CA ASN A 75 13.42 10.10 4.40
C ASN A 75 12.20 9.53 5.14
N TYR A 76 11.30 8.84 4.45
CA TYR A 76 10.04 8.33 5.00
C TYR A 76 9.52 7.17 4.16
N ILE A 77 8.54 6.46 4.69
CA ILE A 77 7.80 5.40 3.99
C ILE A 77 6.40 5.95 3.70
N SER A 78 5.94 5.75 2.46
CA SER A 78 4.58 6.08 2.04
C SER A 78 3.80 4.79 1.78
N LEU A 79 2.77 4.56 2.58
CA LEU A 79 1.76 3.54 2.34
C LEU A 79 0.57 4.18 1.62
N TYR A 80 0.33 3.76 0.39
CA TYR A 80 -0.81 4.11 -0.42
C TYR A 80 -1.93 3.12 -0.17
N ILE A 81 -3.10 3.61 0.21
CA ILE A 81 -4.34 2.85 0.31
C ILE A 81 -5.32 3.53 -0.63
N CYS A 82 -5.35 3.06 -1.88
CA CYS A 82 -6.21 3.57 -2.92
C CYS A 82 -7.59 2.95 -2.78
N ALA A 83 -8.26 3.25 -1.67
CA ALA A 83 -9.64 2.86 -1.45
C ALA A 83 -10.46 4.03 -0.94
N CYS A 84 -11.65 4.14 -1.49
CA CYS A 84 -12.59 5.22 -1.27
C CYS A 84 -13.91 4.60 -0.82
N ASP A 85 -14.48 5.16 0.23
CA ASP A 85 -15.89 4.99 0.53
C ASP A 85 -16.70 5.86 -0.45
N GLU A 86 -17.79 5.33 -0.99
CA GLU A 86 -18.62 6.04 -1.97
C GLU A 86 -19.22 7.33 -1.41
N ASN A 87 -19.38 7.44 -0.09
CA ASN A 87 -19.99 8.59 0.58
C ASN A 87 -18.99 9.39 1.41
N GLU A 88 -17.99 8.74 2.02
CA GLU A 88 -17.06 9.40 2.95
C GLU A 88 -15.70 9.78 2.36
N GLY A 89 -15.46 9.48 1.08
CA GLY A 89 -14.18 9.78 0.45
C GLY A 89 -13.09 8.75 0.79
N TYR A 90 -11.82 9.15 0.84
CA TYR A 90 -10.72 8.19 0.95
C TYR A 90 -10.62 7.57 2.35
N LEU A 91 -10.50 6.24 2.41
CA LEU A 91 -10.37 5.47 3.66
C LEU A 91 -9.20 5.94 4.53
N ALA A 92 -8.07 6.26 3.91
CA ALA A 92 -6.90 6.76 4.62
C ALA A 92 -7.19 8.11 5.30
N GLU A 93 -7.76 9.07 4.55
CA GLU A 93 -8.09 10.40 5.06
C GLU A 93 -9.10 10.35 6.21
N ASN A 94 -10.14 9.51 6.07
CA ASN A 94 -11.19 9.38 7.09
C ASN A 94 -10.67 8.68 8.37
N ASN A 95 -9.60 7.89 8.28
CA ASN A 95 -9.00 7.18 9.41
C ASN A 95 -7.66 7.79 9.85
N LYS A 96 -7.33 9.02 9.42
CA LYS A 96 -6.06 9.68 9.77
C LYS A 96 -5.84 9.81 11.27
N GLU A 97 -6.91 10.03 12.04
CA GLU A 97 -6.86 10.17 13.49
C GLU A 97 -6.60 8.83 14.20
N ARG A 98 -7.00 7.72 13.56
CA ARG A 98 -6.77 6.35 14.07
C ARG A 98 -5.40 5.79 13.69
N LEU A 99 -4.76 6.33 12.66
CA LEU A 99 -3.47 5.83 12.14
C LEU A 99 -2.26 6.27 12.99
N GLY A 100 -2.46 7.10 14.01
CA GLY A 100 -1.41 7.53 14.95
C GLY A 100 -0.68 8.79 14.51
N LYS A 101 0.64 8.87 14.79
CA LYS A 101 1.50 10.03 14.49
C LYS A 101 2.05 10.00 13.05
N VAL A 102 1.15 9.92 12.08
CA VAL A 102 1.49 9.83 10.66
C VAL A 102 0.89 10.99 9.87
N ASN A 103 1.49 11.29 8.71
CA ASN A 103 0.98 12.32 7.82
C ASN A 103 0.13 11.67 6.72
N VAL A 104 -1.17 11.90 6.75
CA VAL A 104 -2.11 11.31 5.80
C VAL A 104 -2.56 12.39 4.81
N GLY A 105 -2.34 12.13 3.52
CA GLY A 105 -3.06 12.80 2.43
C GLY A 105 -4.17 11.89 1.90
N LYS A 106 -4.87 12.32 0.85
CA LYS A 106 -6.04 11.63 0.25
C LYS A 106 -5.99 10.09 0.37
N SER A 107 -5.10 9.44 -0.37
CA SER A 107 -4.91 7.98 -0.34
C SER A 107 -3.52 7.57 0.14
N CYS A 108 -2.71 8.49 0.68
CA CYS A 108 -1.31 8.23 1.00
C CYS A 108 -0.99 8.53 2.46
N ILE A 109 -0.35 7.59 3.13
CA ILE A 109 0.00 7.63 4.55
C ILE A 109 1.52 7.64 4.64
N ARG A 110 2.09 8.71 5.17
CA ARG A 110 3.53 8.95 5.23
C ARG A 110 4.00 8.89 6.67
N PHE A 111 4.99 8.05 6.94
CA PHE A 111 5.53 7.85 8.27
C PHE A 111 7.03 7.57 8.20
N LYS A 112 7.78 7.99 9.23
CA LYS A 112 9.24 7.77 9.27
C LYS A 112 9.60 6.43 9.93
N LYS A 113 8.85 6.06 10.96
CA LYS A 113 9.06 4.85 11.77
C LYS A 113 7.77 4.06 11.85
N LEU A 114 7.89 2.74 11.90
CA LEU A 114 6.75 1.85 12.07
C LEU A 114 5.99 2.14 13.38
N GLU A 115 6.70 2.52 14.43
CA GLU A 115 6.14 2.84 15.76
C GLU A 115 5.16 4.03 15.74
N HIS A 116 5.27 4.92 14.75
CA HIS A 116 4.36 6.05 14.63
C HIS A 116 3.04 5.68 13.96
N LEU A 117 3.06 4.57 13.19
CA LEU A 117 1.92 4.07 12.45
C LEU A 117 1.23 2.98 13.25
N ASP A 118 -0.07 3.16 13.47
CA ASP A 118 -0.91 2.11 14.02
C ASP A 118 -1.11 1.00 12.97
N LEU A 119 -0.27 -0.03 13.05
CA LEU A 119 -0.25 -1.12 12.07
C LEU A 119 -1.58 -1.87 12.03
N GLU A 120 -2.25 -2.04 13.17
CA GLU A 120 -3.55 -2.71 13.22
C GLU A 120 -4.61 -1.95 12.41
N VAL A 121 -4.70 -0.63 12.61
CA VAL A 121 -5.60 0.23 11.84
C VAL A 121 -5.22 0.21 10.36
N ALA A 122 -3.93 0.33 10.03
CA ALA A 122 -3.47 0.25 8.65
C ALA A 122 -3.88 -1.07 7.98
N LEU A 123 -3.79 -2.20 8.67
CA LEU A 123 -4.22 -3.51 8.16
C LEU A 123 -5.73 -3.61 8.01
N GLU A 124 -6.51 -3.03 8.92
CA GLU A 124 -7.97 -2.91 8.80
C GLU A 124 -8.33 -2.18 7.49
N LEU A 125 -7.69 -1.04 7.22
CA LEU A 125 -7.90 -0.27 5.99
C LEU A 125 -7.45 -1.03 4.75
N VAL A 126 -6.33 -1.76 4.82
CA VAL A 126 -5.86 -2.61 3.73
C VAL A 126 -6.85 -3.73 3.41
N ARG A 127 -7.46 -4.35 4.43
CA ARG A 127 -8.52 -5.35 4.22
C ARG A 127 -9.74 -4.74 3.56
N LYS A 128 -10.23 -3.60 4.09
CA LYS A 128 -11.32 -2.85 3.46
C LYS A 128 -11.00 -2.49 2.02
N ALA A 129 -9.80 -2.00 1.73
CA ALA A 129 -9.35 -1.69 0.38
C ALA A 129 -9.32 -2.90 -0.54
N ALA A 130 -8.92 -4.07 -0.02
CA ALA A 130 -8.90 -5.31 -0.77
C ALA A 130 -10.31 -5.77 -1.16
N GLU A 131 -11.25 -5.65 -0.23
CA GLU A 131 -12.67 -6.03 -0.37
C GLU A 131 -13.46 -5.00 -1.18
N SER A 132 -13.11 -3.71 -1.10
CA SER A 132 -13.67 -2.69 -1.95
C SER A 132 -13.41 -3.03 -3.41
N ASN A 133 -14.49 -3.26 -4.16
CA ASN A 133 -14.46 -3.25 -5.61
C ASN A 133 -14.16 -1.82 -6.07
N LEU A 134 -12.89 -1.43 -6.09
CA LEU A 134 -12.45 -0.32 -6.93
C LEU A 134 -12.66 -0.72 -8.39
N THR A 135 -13.90 -0.60 -8.84
CA THR A 135 -14.23 -0.23 -10.20
C THR A 135 -14.42 1.27 -10.17
N VAL A 136 -13.37 1.97 -10.55
CA VAL A 136 -13.37 3.39 -10.87
C VAL A 136 -13.27 3.52 -12.38
#